data_AF-A0A815L0F0-F1
#
_entry.id   AF-A0A815L0F0-F1
#
_cell.length_a   1.000
_cell.length_b   1.000
_cell.length_c   1.000
_cell.angle_alpha   90.00
_cell.angle_beta   90.00
_cell.angle_gamma   90.00
#
_symmetry.space_group_name_H-M   'P 1'
#
loop_
_entity.id
_entity.type
_entity.pdbx_description
1 polymer ?
#
loop_
_entity_poly.entity_id
_entity_poly.type
_entity_poly.pdbx_seq_one_letter_code
_entity_poly.pdbx_strand_id
1 'polypeptide(L)'
;MAFDTILYDLLEVEPNATQKDISKAVKRKSWEHHPDRGGNHEMMQKINAARQILTDPDKRQLYDRIGWEKMQSHIDDSAFPIPRFAEN
;
A
#
# COMPACT_ATOMS: atom_id res chain seq x y z
N MET A 1 -9.56 -7.72 13.91
CA MET A 1 -8.76 -8.27 12.80
C MET A 1 -8.95 -7.37 11.61
N ALA A 2 -7.87 -6.84 11.03
CA ALA A 2 -7.93 -6.19 9.72
C ALA A 2 -8.32 -7.26 8.69
N PHE A 3 -9.37 -7.02 7.92
CA PHE A 3 -9.85 -8.01 6.93
C PHE A 3 -8.88 -8.18 5.76
N ASP A 4 -8.00 -7.21 5.53
CA ASP A 4 -7.05 -7.20 4.42
C ASP A 4 -5.65 -6.85 4.94
N THR A 5 -4.70 -7.76 4.78
CA THR A 5 -3.29 -7.58 5.20
C THR A 5 -2.36 -7.26 4.04
N ILE A 6 -2.88 -7.14 2.82
CA ILE A 6 -2.11 -7.02 1.57
C ILE A 6 -1.15 -5.82 1.61
N LEU A 7 -1.60 -4.66 2.10
CA LEU A 7 -0.76 -3.47 2.17
C LEU A 7 0.34 -3.56 3.24
N TYR A 8 0.05 -4.26 4.33
CA TYR A 8 1.01 -4.49 5.40
C TYR A 8 2.06 -5.52 4.96
N ASP A 9 1.62 -6.59 4.29
CA ASP A 9 2.47 -7.65 3.75
C ASP A 9 3.44 -7.12 2.68
N LEU A 10 2.96 -6.24 1.79
CA LEU A 10 3.79 -5.59 0.78
C LEU A 10 4.98 -4.82 1.40
N LEU A 11 4.71 -4.14 2.51
CA LEU A 11 5.73 -3.36 3.23
C LEU A 11 6.53 -4.22 4.22
N GLU A 12 6.17 -5.49 4.36
CA GLU A 12 6.70 -6.43 5.36
C GLU A 12 6.65 -5.83 6.77
N VAL A 13 5.50 -5.23 7.10
CA VAL A 13 5.22 -4.65 8.42
C VAL A 13 4.05 -5.35 9.06
N GLU A 14 4.03 -5.35 10.39
CA GLU A 14 2.89 -5.88 11.12
C GLU A 14 1.65 -4.97 10.98
N PRO A 15 0.41 -5.51 11.04
CA PRO A 15 -0.81 -4.71 11.01
C PRO A 15 -0.96 -3.79 12.23
N ASN A 16 -0.24 -4.07 13.32
CA ASN A 16 -0.14 -3.21 14.51
C ASN A 16 0.91 -2.09 14.34
N ALA A 17 1.62 -2.03 13.21
CA ALA A 17 2.72 -1.10 13.00
C ALA A 17 2.24 0.36 13.09
N THR A 18 3.10 1.17 13.69
CA THR A 18 2.85 2.61 13.77
C THR A 18 3.11 3.29 12.43
N GLN A 19 2.52 4.46 12.24
CA GLN A 19 2.69 5.25 11.01
C GLN A 19 4.16 5.61 10.71
N LYS A 20 4.97 5.76 11.76
CA LYS A 20 6.43 5.94 11.67
C LYS A 20 7.12 4.70 11.10
N ASP A 21 6.71 3.51 11.54
CA ASP A 21 7.29 2.25 11.08
C ASP A 21 6.94 1.98 9.61
N ILE A 22 5.67 2.18 9.24
CA ILE A 22 5.19 2.11 7.87
C ILE A 22 6.00 3.06 6.96
N SER A 23 6.19 4.33 7.39
CA SER A 23 6.96 5.30 6.60
C SER A 23 8.42 4.90 6.42
N LYS A 24 9.04 4.28 7.44
CA LYS A 24 10.41 3.75 7.35
C LYS A 24 10.49 2.55 6.41
N ALA A 25 9.56 1.61 6.54
CA ALA A 25 9.50 0.42 5.70
C ALA A 25 9.30 0.77 4.22
N VAL A 26 8.38 1.70 3.94
CA VAL A 26 8.18 2.24 2.59
C VAL A 26 9.47 2.82 2.04
N LYS A 27 10.15 3.68 2.82
CA LYS A 27 11.38 4.30 2.37
C LYS A 27 12.44 3.25 2.04
N ARG A 28 12.57 2.20 2.86
CA ARG A 28 13.49 1.08 2.62
C ARG A 28 13.14 0.34 1.32
N LYS A 29 11.88 -0.09 1.18
CA LYS A 29 11.37 -0.77 -0.01
C LYS A 29 11.48 0.07 -1.30
N SER A 30 11.22 1.37 -1.25
CA SER A 30 11.38 2.26 -2.41
C SER A 30 12.84 2.38 -2.87
N TRP A 31 13.80 2.30 -1.95
CA TRP A 31 15.22 2.27 -2.30
C TRP A 31 15.64 0.93 -2.91
N GLU A 32 15.09 -0.17 -2.40
CA GLU A 32 15.32 -1.52 -2.93
C GLU A 32 14.71 -1.72 -4.33
N HIS A 33 13.50 -1.23 -4.54
CA HIS A 33 12.75 -1.34 -5.80
C HIS A 33 12.88 -0.10 -6.70
N HIS A 34 13.94 0.70 -6.54
CA HIS A 34 14.11 1.93 -7.31
C HIS A 34 14.25 1.65 -8.82
N PRO A 35 13.49 2.33 -9.71
CA PRO A 35 13.48 2.05 -11.15
C PRO A 35 14.83 2.28 -11.82
N ASP A 36 15.64 3.20 -11.29
CA ASP A 36 17.00 3.49 -11.77
C ASP A 36 17.97 2.31 -11.61
N ARG A 37 17.69 1.39 -10.66
CA ARG A 37 18.53 0.23 -10.37
C ARG A 37 18.01 -1.06 -11.02
N GLY A 38 17.03 -0.95 -11.93
CA GLY A 38 16.34 -2.09 -12.54
C GLY A 38 15.15 -2.62 -11.73
N GLY A 39 14.59 -1.80 -10.84
CA GLY A 39 13.39 -2.13 -10.07
C GLY A 39 12.10 -2.07 -10.90
N ASN A 40 11.08 -2.79 -10.45
CA ASN A 40 9.76 -2.81 -11.11
C ASN A 40 8.94 -1.57 -10.75
N HIS A 41 8.52 -0.83 -11.78
CA HIS A 41 7.67 0.36 -11.63
C HIS A 41 6.35 0.03 -10.92
N GLU A 42 5.77 -1.13 -11.21
CA GLU A 42 4.57 -1.63 -10.56
C GLU A 42 4.76 -1.85 -9.06
N MET A 43 5.90 -2.43 -8.64
CA MET A 43 6.21 -2.62 -7.22
C MET A 43 6.32 -1.28 -6.50
N MET A 44 6.94 -0.29 -7.16
CA MET A 44 7.09 1.05 -6.60
C MET A 44 5.74 1.78 -6.48
N GLN A 45 4.84 1.60 -7.45
CA GLN A 45 3.46 2.08 -7.37
C GLN A 45 2.73 1.42 -6.21
N LYS A 46 2.90 0.10 -6.03
CA LYS A 46 2.29 -0.67 -4.93
C LYS A 46 2.74 -0.11 -3.58
N ILE A 47 4.04 0.12 -3.42
CA ILE A 47 4.65 0.64 -2.19
C ILE A 47 4.14 2.05 -1.89
N ASN A 48 4.05 2.92 -2.90
CA ASN A 48 3.49 4.25 -2.73
C ASN A 48 2.00 4.23 -2.37
N ALA A 49 1.24 3.30 -2.95
CA ALA A 49 -0.17 3.13 -2.63
C ALA A 49 -0.38 2.69 -1.18
N ALA A 50 0.36 1.65 -0.76
CA ALA A 50 0.38 1.16 0.60
C ALA A 50 0.74 2.27 1.58
N ARG A 51 1.78 3.06 1.28
CA ARG A 51 2.14 4.23 2.08
C ARG A 51 0.96 5.16 2.23
N GLN A 52 0.38 5.67 1.14
CA GLN A 52 -0.65 6.70 1.22
C GLN A 52 -1.88 6.27 2.01
N ILE A 53 -2.27 4.99 1.90
CA ILE A 53 -3.43 4.46 2.61
C ILE A 53 -3.10 4.21 4.08
N LEU A 54 -1.95 3.59 4.37
CA LEU A 54 -1.57 3.27 5.74
C LEU A 54 -1.02 4.47 6.51
N THR A 55 -0.59 5.54 5.84
CA THR A 55 -0.18 6.81 6.48
C THR A 55 -1.34 7.76 6.76
N ASP A 56 -2.50 7.53 6.17
CA ASP A 56 -3.66 8.37 6.39
C ASP A 56 -4.68 7.63 7.27
N PRO A 57 -5.06 8.16 8.45
CA PRO A 57 -5.93 7.45 9.38
C PRO A 57 -7.37 7.26 8.84
N ASP A 58 -7.82 8.11 7.92
CA ASP A 58 -9.15 8.00 7.30
C ASP A 58 -9.12 6.90 6.23
N LYS A 59 -8.12 6.94 5.34
CA LYS A 59 -7.92 5.89 4.33
C LYS A 59 -7.62 4.52 4.95
N ARG A 60 -6.84 4.48 6.03
CA ARG A 60 -6.55 3.25 6.77
C ARG A 60 -7.84 2.65 7.34
N GLN A 61 -8.68 3.46 7.96
CA GLN A 61 -9.98 2.98 8.48
C GLN A 61 -10.90 2.53 7.36
N LEU A 62 -10.92 3.23 6.23
CA LEU A 62 -11.68 2.82 5.05
C LEU A 62 -11.18 1.46 4.56
N TYR A 63 -9.88 1.31 4.35
CA TYR A 63 -9.23 0.07 3.95
C TYR A 63 -9.55 -1.09 4.92
N ASP A 64 -9.44 -0.87 6.23
CA ASP A 64 -9.80 -1.85 7.26
C ASP A 64 -11.31 -2.22 7.23
N ARG A 65 -12.19 -1.30 6.80
CA ARG A 65 -13.66 -1.47 6.78
C ARG A 65 -14.19 -2.12 5.51
N ILE A 66 -13.69 -1.72 4.34
CA ILE A 66 -14.22 -2.16 3.04
C ILE A 66 -13.28 -3.12 2.29
N GLY A 67 -12.02 -3.22 2.73
CA GLY A 67 -10.99 -4.02 2.05
C GLY A 67 -10.45 -3.33 0.79
N TRP A 68 -9.33 -3.86 0.28
CA TRP A 68 -8.65 -3.34 -0.91
C TRP A 68 -9.56 -3.30 -2.14
N GLU A 69 -10.24 -4.42 -2.42
CA GLU A 69 -11.07 -4.60 -3.62
C GLU A 69 -12.16 -3.53 -3.76
N LYS A 70 -12.88 -3.25 -2.67
CA LYS A 70 -13.98 -2.26 -2.72
C LYS A 70 -13.46 -0.84 -2.85
N MET A 71 -12.28 -0.56 -2.29
CA MET A 71 -11.65 0.76 -2.41
C MET A 71 -11.25 1.02 -3.87
N GLN A 72 -10.76 -0.01 -4.57
CA GLN A 72 -10.44 0.08 -6.00
C GLN A 72 -11.67 0.30 -6.88
N SER A 73 -12.80 -0.34 -6.56
CA SER A 73 -14.04 -0.17 -7.32
C SER A 73 -14.67 1.23 -7.21
N HIS A 74 -14.25 2.06 -6.24
CA HIS A 74 -14.89 3.36 -5.94
C HIS A 74 -14.02 4.58 -6.32
N ILE A 75 -12.77 4.36 -6.73
CA ILE A 75 -11.86 5.46 -7.09
C ILE A 75 -11.83 5.56 -8.61
N ASP A 76 -12.36 6.67 -9.14
CA ASP A 76 -12.20 7.08 -10.53
C ASP A 76 -10.71 7.03 -10.91
N ASP A 77 -10.40 6.19 -11.90
CA ASP A 77 -9.10 5.66 -12.36
C ASP A 77 -8.00 6.72 -12.65
N SER A 78 -8.33 8.01 -12.59
CA SER A 78 -7.50 9.12 -13.06
C SER A 78 -6.70 9.86 -11.98
N ALA A 79 -7.04 9.74 -10.69
CA ALA A 79 -6.36 10.48 -9.61
C ALA A 79 -5.34 9.64 -8.82
N PHE A 80 -5.45 8.31 -8.87
CA PHE A 80 -4.60 7.42 -8.11
C PHE A 80 -4.48 6.07 -8.83
N PRO A 81 -3.40 5.82 -9.58
CA PRO A 81 -3.19 4.50 -10.19
C PRO A 81 -2.92 3.53 -9.06
N ILE A 82 -3.98 2.86 -8.59
CA ILE A 82 -3.89 1.81 -7.59
C ILE A 82 -3.54 0.52 -8.34
N PRO A 83 -2.30 0.02 -8.20
CA PRO A 83 -1.92 -1.21 -8.86
C PRO A 83 -2.77 -2.37 -8.35
N ARG A 84 -3.18 -3.27 -9.24
CA ARG A 84 -3.89 -4.49 -8.86
C ARG A 84 -2.95 -5.34 -8.00
N PHE A 85 -3.33 -5.53 -6.74
CA PHE A 85 -2.75 -6.55 -5.89
C PHE A 85 -3.54 -7.81 -6.20
N ALA A 86 -2.93 -8.73 -6.95
CA ALA A 86 -3.61 -9.94 -7.42
C ALA A 86 -4.05 -10.80 -6.24
N GLU A 87 -5.27 -11.31 -6.36
CA GLU A 87 -5.93 -12.29 -5.50
C GLU A 87 -5.05 -13.53 -5.35
N ASN A 88 -4.96 -14.06 -4.13
CA ASN A 88 -4.52 -15.44 -3.89
C ASN A 88 -5.70 -16.39 -4.09
#